data_AF-A0A452DHX4-F1
#
_entry.id   AF-A0A452DHX4-F1
#
_cell.length_a   1.000
_cell.length_b   1.000
_cell.length_c   1.000
_cell.angle_alpha   90.00
_cell.angle_beta   90.00
_cell.angle_gamma   90.00
#
_symmetry.space_group_name_H-M   'P 1'
#
loop_
_entity.id
_entity.type
_entity.pdbx_description
1 polymer ?
#
loop_
_entity_poly.entity_id
_entity_poly.type
_entity_poly.pdbx_seq_one_letter_code
_entity_poly.pdbx_strand_id
1 'polypeptide(L)'
;MKKTSPGPVGETLLCQLSSYAKTELGSQTPESSRSEASRILDEDSWSDGDQEPITVDQTWRGDPDSEADSIDSDQEDPLKHAGVYTAEEVALIMREKLIRLQSLYIDQFKRLQHLLKEKKRRYLHNRKVEHEALGSSLLTGPEGLLAKERENLKRLKCLRRYRQRYGVEALLHRQLKERRMLATDGAAQQAHTTRSSQRCLAFVDDVRCSNQSLPMTRHCLTQKDATAIGDLLTLYSGLMERALD
;
A
#
# COMPACT_ATOMS: atom_id res chain seq x y z
N MET A 1 -62.59 12.84 -1.82
CA MET A 1 -61.91 14.16 -1.93
C MET A 1 -60.53 13.93 -2.52
N LYS A 2 -60.31 14.36 -3.77
CA LYS A 2 -58.99 14.38 -4.42
C LYS A 2 -58.31 15.71 -4.07
N LYS A 3 -57.06 15.68 -3.62
CA LYS A 3 -56.17 16.85 -3.60
C LYS A 3 -54.81 16.43 -4.13
N THR A 4 -54.62 16.71 -5.42
CA THR A 4 -53.32 16.83 -6.08
C THR A 4 -52.78 18.23 -5.83
N SER A 5 -51.51 18.35 -5.45
CA SER A 5 -50.72 19.58 -5.57
C SER A 5 -49.31 19.21 -6.07
N PRO A 6 -48.82 19.83 -7.16
CA PRO A 6 -47.49 19.60 -7.72
C PRO A 6 -46.48 20.61 -7.15
N GLY A 7 -45.22 20.21 -7.00
CA GLY A 7 -44.12 21.09 -6.58
C GLY A 7 -42.96 21.03 -7.58
N PRO A 8 -42.53 22.15 -8.20
CA PRO A 8 -41.41 22.19 -9.12
C PRO A 8 -40.11 22.45 -8.35
N VAL A 9 -39.44 21.37 -7.93
CA VAL A 9 -38.13 21.45 -7.24
C VAL A 9 -36.97 21.18 -8.23
N GLY A 10 -37.25 20.58 -9.38
CA GLY A 10 -36.22 20.24 -10.38
C GLY A 10 -35.74 21.41 -11.24
N GLU A 11 -36.66 22.28 -11.67
CA GLU A 11 -36.35 23.37 -12.61
C GLU A 11 -35.57 24.51 -11.94
N THR A 12 -35.82 24.76 -10.65
CA THR A 12 -35.11 25.76 -9.85
C THR A 12 -33.63 25.45 -9.67
N LEU A 13 -33.27 24.17 -9.59
CA LEU A 13 -31.87 23.73 -9.50
C LEU A 13 -31.13 23.88 -10.84
N LEU A 14 -31.83 23.71 -11.97
CA LEU A 14 -31.24 23.91 -13.30
C LEU A 14 -30.98 25.39 -13.61
N CYS A 15 -31.87 26.29 -13.20
CA CYS A 15 -31.63 27.74 -13.33
C CYS A 15 -30.37 28.19 -12.56
N GLN A 16 -30.16 27.69 -11.34
CA GLN A 16 -28.99 28.02 -10.51
C GLN A 16 -27.65 27.56 -11.11
N LEU A 17 -27.66 26.47 -11.89
CA LEU A 17 -26.47 25.99 -12.59
C LEU A 17 -26.13 26.82 -13.83
N SER A 18 -27.13 27.38 -14.52
CA SER A 18 -26.91 28.20 -15.72
C SER A 18 -26.31 29.58 -15.42
N SER A 19 -26.54 30.12 -14.21
CA SER A 19 -25.99 31.42 -13.80
C SER A 19 -24.47 31.38 -13.55
N TYR A 20 -23.92 30.22 -13.22
CA TYR A 20 -22.47 30.05 -13.04
C TYR A 20 -21.69 30.00 -14.35
N ALA A 21 -22.36 29.73 -15.49
CA ALA A 21 -21.70 29.64 -16.80
C ALA A 21 -21.57 31.00 -17.53
N LYS A 22 -22.09 32.10 -16.97
CA LYS A 22 -22.19 33.41 -17.65
C LYS A 22 -21.33 34.53 -17.05
N THR A 23 -20.49 34.26 -16.05
CA THR A 23 -19.62 35.28 -15.43
C THR A 23 -18.30 35.54 -16.17
N GLU A 24 -18.08 34.93 -17.33
CA GLU A 24 -16.92 35.20 -18.20
C GLU A 24 -17.33 36.17 -19.33
N LEU A 25 -17.67 37.42 -19.02
CA LEU A 25 -17.66 38.51 -20.01
C LEU A 25 -17.79 39.89 -19.34
N GLY A 26 -16.68 40.62 -19.25
CA GLY A 26 -16.62 42.04 -18.89
C GLY A 26 -15.20 42.37 -18.42
N SER A 27 -14.53 43.44 -18.82
CA SER A 27 -14.85 44.58 -19.66
C SER A 27 -13.51 45.29 -19.92
N GLN A 28 -13.10 45.49 -21.17
CA GLN A 28 -11.94 46.30 -21.53
C GLN A 28 -12.32 47.78 -21.64
N THR A 29 -11.41 48.68 -21.21
CA THR A 29 -11.10 50.06 -21.65
C THR A 29 -10.68 50.96 -20.44
N PRO A 30 -10.00 52.12 -20.62
CA PRO A 30 -8.58 52.26 -20.98
C PRO A 30 -7.79 53.28 -20.11
N GLU A 31 -6.45 53.24 -20.22
CA GLU A 31 -5.43 54.30 -19.98
C GLU A 31 -5.49 55.20 -18.72
N SER A 32 -4.48 55.08 -17.83
CA SER A 32 -4.06 56.19 -16.96
C SER A 32 -2.55 56.16 -16.72
N SER A 33 -1.89 57.19 -17.23
CA SER A 33 -0.45 57.44 -17.28
C SER A 33 0.23 57.27 -15.91
N ARG A 34 1.11 56.28 -15.78
CA ARG A 34 2.08 56.17 -14.67
C ARG A 34 3.48 55.89 -15.20
N SER A 35 4.43 56.71 -14.76
CA SER A 35 5.85 56.71 -15.14
C SER A 35 6.55 55.38 -14.86
N GLU A 36 7.58 55.06 -15.66
CA GLU A 36 8.37 53.82 -15.58
C GLU A 36 8.96 53.52 -14.19
N ALA A 37 9.17 54.55 -13.37
CA ALA A 37 9.66 54.42 -12.00
C ALA A 37 8.70 53.69 -11.03
N SER A 38 7.39 53.63 -11.33
CA SER A 38 6.43 52.85 -10.52
C SER A 38 6.37 51.37 -10.89
N ARG A 39 6.91 50.94 -12.03
CA ARG A 39 6.88 49.52 -12.44
C ARG A 39 7.86 48.64 -11.68
N ILE A 40 8.86 49.23 -11.02
CA ILE A 40 9.98 48.48 -10.42
C ILE A 40 9.66 47.98 -9.00
N LEU A 41 8.60 48.49 -8.36
CA LEU A 41 8.22 48.11 -6.99
C LEU A 41 6.90 47.32 -6.86
N ASP A 42 6.23 47.03 -7.98
CA ASP A 42 5.01 46.21 -7.99
C ASP A 42 5.27 44.75 -8.47
N GLU A 43 6.52 44.38 -8.76
CA GLU A 43 6.94 43.04 -9.19
C GLU A 43 7.19 42.11 -7.99
N ASP A 44 6.20 41.99 -7.11
CA ASP A 44 6.07 40.88 -6.14
C ASP A 44 4.59 40.63 -5.77
N SER A 45 3.65 41.07 -6.61
CA SER A 45 2.27 40.62 -6.54
C SER A 45 2.17 39.28 -7.28
N TRP A 46 2.53 38.20 -6.59
CA TRP A 46 2.33 36.83 -7.04
C TRP A 46 0.82 36.63 -7.25
N SER A 47 0.39 36.80 -8.50
CA SER A 47 -0.94 36.46 -8.97
C SER A 47 -1.25 35.02 -8.55
N ASP A 48 -2.22 34.89 -7.64
CA ASP A 48 -2.88 33.65 -7.23
C ASP A 48 -3.63 33.09 -8.44
N GLY A 49 -2.86 32.55 -9.38
CA GLY A 49 -3.38 31.77 -10.49
C GLY A 49 -3.73 30.40 -9.95
N ASP A 50 -5.01 30.04 -10.03
CA ASP A 50 -5.50 28.67 -9.97
C ASP A 50 -4.64 27.78 -10.87
N GLN A 51 -3.60 27.18 -10.29
CA GLN A 51 -2.81 26.18 -10.99
C GLN A 51 -3.70 24.94 -11.10
N GLU A 52 -4.27 24.76 -12.28
CA GLU A 52 -5.01 23.60 -12.70
C GLU A 52 -4.28 22.33 -12.21
N PRO A 53 -4.99 21.39 -11.55
CA PRO A 53 -4.34 20.25 -10.92
C PRO A 53 -3.56 19.47 -11.99
N ILE A 54 -2.25 19.34 -11.76
CA ILE A 54 -1.31 18.69 -12.69
C ILE A 54 -1.90 17.35 -13.12
N THR A 55 -2.30 17.25 -14.38
CA THR A 55 -2.96 16.04 -14.87
C THR A 55 -1.91 14.95 -15.02
N VAL A 56 -2.34 13.72 -14.76
CA VAL A 56 -1.49 12.53 -14.73
C VAL A 56 -0.63 12.45 -16.00
N ASP A 57 -1.19 12.77 -17.17
CA ASP A 57 -0.50 12.79 -18.47
C ASP A 57 0.70 13.75 -18.55
N GLN A 58 0.75 14.81 -17.74
CA GLN A 58 1.85 15.79 -17.76
C GLN A 58 3.10 15.31 -16.99
N THR A 59 2.96 14.30 -16.13
CA THR A 59 4.05 13.79 -15.28
C THR A 59 4.65 12.47 -15.78
N TRP A 60 3.94 11.73 -16.64
CA TRP A 60 4.48 10.52 -17.26
C TRP A 60 5.46 10.87 -18.38
N ARG A 61 6.71 11.16 -18.03
CA ARG A 61 7.81 10.81 -18.92
C ARG A 61 7.98 9.30 -18.78
N GLY A 62 7.58 8.55 -19.81
CA GLY A 62 7.80 7.11 -19.86
C GLY A 62 9.24 6.77 -19.45
N ASP A 63 9.42 5.59 -18.86
CA ASP A 63 10.71 5.09 -18.39
C ASP A 63 11.73 5.06 -19.55
N PRO A 64 12.74 5.94 -19.58
CA PRO A 64 13.73 5.97 -20.65
C PRO A 64 14.78 4.85 -20.52
N ASP A 65 14.77 4.09 -19.42
CA ASP A 65 15.84 3.15 -19.06
C ASP A 65 15.42 1.69 -19.21
N SER A 66 14.46 1.38 -20.10
CA SER A 66 14.23 0.01 -20.53
C SER A 66 15.34 -0.42 -21.52
N GLU A 67 16.58 -0.45 -21.04
CA GLU A 67 17.69 -1.10 -21.71
C GLU A 67 17.38 -2.60 -21.72
N ALA A 68 16.77 -3.04 -22.82
CA ALA A 68 16.64 -4.43 -23.17
C ALA A 68 18.05 -4.96 -23.50
N ASP A 69 18.86 -5.17 -22.47
CA ASP A 69 20.04 -6.02 -22.53
C ASP A 69 19.57 -7.46 -22.70
N SER A 70 19.09 -7.78 -23.90
CA SER A 70 19.17 -9.14 -24.41
C SER A 70 20.64 -9.40 -24.71
N ILE A 71 21.41 -9.63 -23.65
CA ILE A 71 22.80 -10.03 -23.76
C ILE A 71 22.84 -11.33 -24.55
N ASP A 72 23.65 -11.26 -25.60
CA ASP A 72 24.10 -12.29 -26.51
C ASP A 72 23.89 -13.69 -25.94
N SER A 73 22.79 -14.32 -26.36
CA SER A 73 22.81 -15.77 -26.51
C SER A 73 23.76 -16.01 -27.68
N ASP A 74 25.07 -15.96 -27.39
CA ASP A 74 26.10 -16.63 -28.16
C ASP A 74 25.57 -18.05 -28.35
N GLN A 75 24.92 -18.23 -29.49
CA GLN A 75 24.24 -19.43 -29.86
C GLN A 75 25.35 -20.38 -30.26
N GLU A 76 25.96 -20.96 -29.24
CA GLU A 76 26.85 -22.10 -29.36
C GLU A 76 26.08 -23.12 -30.20
N ASP A 77 26.45 -23.26 -31.47
CA ASP A 77 25.65 -24.02 -32.45
C ASP A 77 25.23 -25.35 -31.81
N PRO A 78 23.91 -25.65 -31.79
CA PRO A 78 23.35 -26.80 -31.10
C PRO A 78 24.01 -28.13 -31.48
N LEU A 79 24.67 -28.21 -32.64
CA LEU A 79 25.37 -29.39 -33.13
C LEU A 79 26.89 -29.37 -32.98
N LYS A 80 27.52 -28.31 -32.47
CA LYS A 80 29.00 -28.23 -32.32
C LYS A 80 29.61 -29.41 -31.55
N HIS A 81 28.80 -30.08 -30.74
CA HIS A 81 29.22 -31.20 -29.90
C HIS A 81 28.35 -32.45 -30.09
N ALA A 82 27.57 -32.53 -31.18
CA ALA A 82 26.74 -33.70 -31.47
C ALA A 82 27.62 -34.96 -31.62
N GLY A 83 27.45 -35.92 -30.71
CA GLY A 83 28.22 -37.17 -30.66
C GLY A 83 29.60 -37.07 -30.01
N VAL A 84 30.01 -35.89 -29.51
CA VAL A 84 31.30 -35.68 -28.82
C VAL A 84 31.15 -35.92 -27.32
N TYR A 85 30.05 -35.45 -26.72
CA TYR A 85 29.83 -35.62 -25.28
C TYR A 85 29.23 -36.98 -24.94
N THR A 86 29.82 -37.60 -23.93
CA THR A 86 29.23 -38.72 -23.19
C THR A 86 28.07 -38.23 -22.32
N ALA A 87 27.16 -39.12 -21.95
CA ALA A 87 26.03 -38.78 -21.07
C ALA A 87 26.49 -38.24 -19.70
N GLU A 88 27.66 -38.67 -19.23
CA GLU A 88 28.27 -38.23 -17.98
C GLU A 88 28.71 -36.75 -18.05
N GLU A 89 29.35 -36.35 -19.15
CA GLU A 89 29.77 -34.96 -19.39
C GLU A 89 28.56 -34.03 -19.50
N VAL A 90 27.50 -34.45 -20.20
CA VAL A 90 26.24 -33.68 -20.29
C VAL A 90 25.63 -33.46 -18.91
N ALA A 91 25.61 -34.50 -18.06
CA ALA A 91 25.08 -34.39 -16.71
C ALA A 91 25.90 -33.42 -15.82
N LEU A 92 27.22 -33.44 -15.93
CA LEU A 92 28.10 -32.50 -15.23
C LEU A 92 27.87 -31.05 -15.70
N ILE A 93 27.81 -30.82 -17.01
CA ILE A 93 27.54 -29.50 -17.58
C ILE A 93 26.18 -28.98 -17.11
N MET A 94 25.14 -29.82 -17.14
CA MET A 94 23.81 -29.43 -16.66
C MET A 94 23.80 -29.09 -15.17
N ARG A 95 24.50 -29.88 -14.34
CA ARG A 95 24.62 -29.62 -12.91
C ARG A 95 25.30 -28.28 -12.65
N GLU A 96 26.41 -27.99 -13.33
CA GLU A 96 27.14 -26.73 -13.20
C GLU A 96 26.28 -25.53 -13.65
N LYS A 97 25.57 -25.66 -14.78
CA LYS A 97 24.65 -24.63 -15.27
C LYS A 97 23.53 -24.35 -14.24
N LEU A 98 22.95 -25.39 -13.64
CA LEU A 98 21.94 -25.23 -12.59
C LEU A 98 22.51 -24.58 -11.33
N ILE A 99 23.71 -24.97 -10.88
CA ILE A 99 24.37 -24.36 -9.73
C ILE A 99 24.65 -22.88 -9.98
N ARG A 100 25.19 -22.53 -11.16
CA ARG A 100 25.45 -21.14 -11.56
C ARG A 100 24.17 -20.33 -11.64
N LEU A 101 23.10 -20.90 -12.18
CA LEU A 101 21.80 -20.25 -12.23
C LEU A 101 21.25 -19.99 -10.83
N GLN A 102 21.31 -20.99 -9.95
CA GLN A 102 20.89 -20.87 -8.55
C GLN A 102 21.68 -19.78 -7.81
N SER A 103 23.02 -19.74 -7.96
CA SER A 103 23.84 -18.71 -7.32
C SER A 103 23.49 -17.31 -7.79
N LEU A 104 23.28 -17.12 -9.10
CA LEU A 104 22.87 -15.82 -9.65
C LEU A 104 21.52 -15.36 -9.09
N TYR A 105 20.52 -16.24 -9.01
CA TYR A 105 19.22 -15.89 -8.41
C TYR A 105 19.34 -15.55 -6.92
N ILE A 106 20.16 -16.29 -6.17
CA ILE A 106 20.43 -16.00 -4.76
C ILE A 106 21.04 -14.60 -4.62
N ASP A 107 21.99 -14.23 -5.48
CA ASP A 107 22.65 -12.94 -5.41
C ASP A 107 21.75 -11.77 -5.86
N GLN A 108 20.91 -11.97 -6.87
CA GLN A 108 19.84 -11.03 -7.22
C GLN A 108 18.89 -10.79 -6.05
N PHE A 109 18.47 -11.86 -5.36
CA PHE A 109 17.60 -11.75 -4.20
C PHE A 109 18.28 -11.03 -3.03
N LYS A 110 19.55 -11.34 -2.74
CA LYS A 110 20.35 -10.63 -1.73
C LYS A 110 20.48 -9.15 -2.04
N ARG A 111 20.72 -8.79 -3.31
CA ARG A 111 20.78 -7.38 -3.75
C ARG A 111 19.45 -6.67 -3.54
N LEU A 112 18.34 -7.28 -3.95
CA LEU A 112 16.99 -6.75 -3.70
C LEU A 112 16.73 -6.55 -2.21
N GLN A 113 17.10 -7.53 -1.38
CA GLN A 113 16.94 -7.43 0.06
C GLN A 113 17.76 -6.28 0.66
N HIS A 114 19.01 -6.09 0.21
CA HIS A 114 19.85 -4.96 0.62
C HIS A 114 19.21 -3.62 0.24
N LEU A 115 18.78 -3.48 -1.02
CA LEU A 115 18.14 -2.26 -1.53
C LEU A 115 16.88 -1.90 -0.73
N LEU A 116 16.03 -2.88 -0.41
CA LEU A 116 14.83 -2.64 0.40
C LEU A 116 15.17 -2.24 1.84
N LYS A 117 16.15 -2.89 2.47
CA LYS A 117 16.64 -2.51 3.81
C LYS A 117 17.21 -1.10 3.82
N GLU A 118 17.98 -0.76 2.80
CA GLU A 118 18.60 0.56 2.67
C GLU A 118 17.59 1.67 2.37
N LYS A 119 16.63 1.44 1.47
CA LYS A 119 15.51 2.36 1.22
C LYS A 119 14.69 2.58 2.48
N LYS A 120 14.39 1.53 3.25
CA LYS A 120 13.71 1.65 4.55
C LYS A 120 14.52 2.46 5.56
N ARG A 121 15.82 2.19 5.70
CA ARG A 121 16.72 2.94 6.59
C ARG A 121 16.74 4.43 6.23
N ARG A 122 16.95 4.75 4.94
CA ARG A 122 16.92 6.13 4.42
C ARG A 122 15.58 6.82 4.67
N TYR A 123 14.47 6.14 4.39
CA TYR A 123 13.13 6.70 4.65
C TYR A 123 12.92 7.05 6.13
N LEU A 124 13.26 6.14 7.05
CA LEU A 124 13.10 6.39 8.49
C LEU A 124 14.02 7.51 8.98
N HIS A 125 15.25 7.58 8.44
CA HIS A 125 16.17 8.65 8.76
C HIS A 125 15.65 10.00 8.25
N ASN A 126 15.27 10.09 6.98
CA ASN A 126 14.69 11.32 6.41
C ASN A 126 13.43 11.75 7.16
N ARG A 127 12.53 10.81 7.47
CA ARG A 127 11.32 11.12 8.27
C ARG A 127 11.66 11.64 9.65
N LYS A 128 12.71 11.11 10.29
CA LYS A 128 13.19 11.60 11.59
C LYS A 128 13.76 13.02 11.45
N VAL A 129 14.61 13.24 10.44
CA VAL A 129 15.21 14.56 10.16
C VAL A 129 14.15 15.60 9.83
N GLU A 130 13.19 15.30 8.95
CA GLU A 130 12.06 16.18 8.65
C GLU A 130 11.27 16.52 9.92
N HIS A 131 11.02 15.54 10.77
CA HIS A 131 10.31 15.73 12.02
C HIS A 131 11.12 16.52 13.05
N GLU A 132 12.44 16.43 13.07
CA GLU A 132 13.32 17.24 13.92
C GLU A 132 13.47 18.68 13.38
N ALA A 133 13.58 18.85 12.07
CA ALA A 133 13.79 20.13 11.40
C ALA A 133 12.52 21.00 11.37
N LEU A 134 11.36 20.39 11.11
CA LEU A 134 10.07 21.09 10.98
C LEU A 134 9.18 20.88 12.21
N GLY A 135 9.51 19.95 13.11
CA GLY A 135 8.68 19.64 14.26
C GLY A 135 7.41 18.85 13.91
N SER A 136 6.97 17.98 14.83
CA SER A 136 5.75 17.16 14.69
C SER A 136 4.49 17.99 14.38
N SER A 137 4.43 19.20 14.96
CA SER A 137 3.29 20.11 14.87
C SER A 137 3.16 20.78 13.51
N LEU A 138 4.25 21.01 12.76
CA LEU A 138 4.14 21.67 11.45
C LEU A 138 3.77 20.68 10.33
N LEU A 139 4.25 19.44 10.37
CA LEU A 139 3.88 18.41 9.37
C LEU A 139 2.52 17.74 9.65
N THR A 140 2.15 17.57 10.91
CA THR A 140 0.97 16.76 11.29
C THR A 140 -0.02 17.51 12.19
N GLY A 141 0.40 18.64 12.76
CA GLY A 141 -0.43 19.50 13.60
C GLY A 141 -1.17 20.59 12.80
N PRO A 142 -2.15 21.25 13.43
CA PRO A 142 -2.91 22.32 12.81
C PRO A 142 -2.10 23.59 12.58
N GLU A 143 -0.90 23.74 13.14
CA GLU A 143 -0.20 25.02 13.19
C GLU A 143 0.75 25.29 12.02
N GLY A 144 1.32 24.27 11.37
CA GLY A 144 2.30 24.49 10.27
C GLY A 144 1.80 24.32 8.85
N LEU A 145 0.53 23.99 8.67
CA LEU A 145 -0.07 23.91 7.35
C LEU A 145 -0.70 25.25 6.97
N LEU A 146 -0.51 25.72 5.74
CA LEU A 146 -1.25 26.86 5.19
C LEU A 146 -2.76 26.58 5.24
N ALA A 147 -3.59 27.63 5.29
CA ALA A 147 -5.07 27.49 5.31
C ALA A 147 -5.58 26.59 4.16
N LYS A 148 -5.02 26.75 2.96
CA LYS A 148 -5.30 25.93 1.77
C LYS A 148 -4.94 24.45 1.97
N GLU A 149 -3.81 24.15 2.60
CA GLU A 149 -3.37 22.78 2.89
C GLU A 149 -4.25 22.10 3.95
N ARG A 150 -4.72 22.86 4.95
CA ARG A 150 -5.68 22.36 5.95
C ARG A 150 -7.00 21.96 5.31
N GLU A 151 -7.51 22.76 4.38
CA GLU A 151 -8.72 22.45 3.62
C GLU A 151 -8.54 21.23 2.71
N ASN A 152 -7.41 21.14 2.02
CA ASN A 152 -7.06 19.97 1.19
C ASN A 152 -6.95 18.69 2.03
N LEU A 153 -6.33 18.75 3.21
CA LEU A 153 -6.29 17.62 4.14
C LEU A 153 -7.68 17.23 4.66
N LYS A 154 -8.56 18.20 4.92
CA LYS A 154 -9.96 17.92 5.29
C LYS A 154 -10.68 17.20 4.14
N ARG A 155 -10.54 17.69 2.90
CA ARG A 155 -11.11 17.05 1.70
C ARG A 155 -10.57 15.62 1.53
N LEU A 156 -9.25 15.40 1.63
CA LEU A 156 -8.63 14.08 1.56
C LEU A 156 -9.06 13.15 2.70
N LYS A 157 -9.22 13.66 3.93
CA LYS A 157 -9.75 12.91 5.08
C LYS A 157 -11.20 12.47 4.82
N CYS A 158 -12.04 13.31 4.22
CA CYS A 158 -13.39 12.93 3.81
C CYS A 158 -13.35 11.85 2.71
N LEU A 159 -12.41 11.94 1.76
CA LEU A 159 -12.26 10.97 0.66
C LEU A 159 -11.77 9.58 1.10
N ARG A 160 -11.10 9.44 2.26
CA ARG A 160 -10.73 8.12 2.79
C ARG A 160 -11.91 7.16 2.93
N ARG A 161 -13.11 7.70 3.17
CA ARG A 161 -14.34 6.92 3.34
C ARG A 161 -15.19 6.87 2.07
N TYR A 162 -14.80 7.55 0.99
CA TYR A 162 -15.62 7.73 -0.22
C TYR A 162 -15.98 6.41 -0.90
N ARG A 163 -15.06 5.43 -0.91
CA ARG A 163 -15.32 4.10 -1.47
C ARG A 163 -16.00 3.14 -0.48
N GLN A 164 -16.13 3.54 0.78
CA GLN A 164 -16.72 2.71 1.81
C GLN A 164 -18.22 3.03 1.90
N ARG A 165 -19.05 2.01 1.71
CA ARG A 165 -20.51 2.15 1.83
C ARG A 165 -20.88 2.06 3.31
N TYR A 166 -21.83 2.88 3.74
CA TYR A 166 -22.33 2.91 5.12
C TYR A 166 -23.85 2.76 5.16
N GLY A 167 -24.38 2.36 6.32
CA GLY A 167 -25.82 2.22 6.52
C GLY A 167 -26.48 1.25 5.56
N VAL A 168 -27.62 1.65 4.99
CA VAL A 168 -28.45 0.81 4.11
C VAL A 168 -27.67 0.37 2.86
N GLU A 169 -26.84 1.23 2.28
CA GLU A 169 -26.04 0.90 1.10
C GLU A 169 -25.00 -0.20 1.35
N ALA A 170 -24.44 -0.23 2.57
CA ALA A 170 -23.50 -1.27 2.99
C ALA A 170 -24.21 -2.62 3.09
N LEU A 171 -25.42 -2.63 3.66
CA LEU A 171 -26.25 -3.83 3.78
C LEU A 171 -26.66 -4.38 2.42
N LEU A 172 -27.14 -3.51 1.52
CA LEU A 172 -27.53 -3.90 0.16
C LEU A 172 -26.33 -4.40 -0.65
N HIS A 173 -25.16 -3.77 -0.51
CA HIS A 173 -23.94 -4.24 -1.17
C HIS A 173 -23.49 -5.60 -0.63
N ARG A 174 -23.60 -5.83 0.69
CA ARG A 174 -23.33 -7.12 1.31
C ARG A 174 -24.29 -8.20 0.80
N GLN A 175 -25.59 -7.93 0.81
CA GLN A 175 -26.61 -8.86 0.29
C GLN A 175 -26.39 -9.18 -1.18
N LEU A 176 -26.07 -8.18 -2.00
CA LEU A 176 -25.77 -8.38 -3.42
C LEU A 176 -24.50 -9.22 -3.62
N LYS A 177 -23.47 -9.00 -2.79
CA LYS A 177 -22.25 -9.82 -2.80
C LYS A 177 -22.55 -11.27 -2.39
N GLU A 178 -23.34 -11.46 -1.33
CA GLU A 178 -23.79 -12.80 -0.88
C GLU A 178 -24.59 -13.51 -1.98
N ARG A 179 -25.53 -12.83 -2.65
CA ARG A 179 -26.27 -13.40 -3.79
C ARG A 179 -25.36 -13.79 -4.96
N ARG A 180 -24.35 -12.97 -5.28
CA ARG A 180 -23.37 -13.31 -6.32
C ARG A 180 -22.51 -14.51 -5.95
N MET A 181 -22.08 -14.62 -4.68
CA MET A 181 -21.31 -15.77 -4.21
C MET A 181 -22.16 -17.04 -4.22
N LEU A 182 -23.43 -16.97 -3.82
CA LEU A 182 -24.36 -18.11 -3.89
C LEU A 182 -24.66 -18.56 -5.32
N ALA A 183 -24.68 -17.64 -6.28
CA ALA A 183 -24.82 -17.97 -7.70
C ALA A 183 -23.51 -18.50 -8.33
N THR A 184 -22.38 -18.37 -7.63
CA THR A 184 -21.06 -18.86 -8.07
C THR A 184 -20.75 -20.15 -7.32
N ASP A 185 -21.34 -21.26 -7.77
CA ASP A 185 -21.02 -22.61 -7.26
C ASP A 185 -19.52 -22.92 -7.47
N GLY A 186 -18.72 -22.83 -6.40
CA GLY A 186 -17.31 -23.27 -6.42
C GLY A 186 -16.36 -22.60 -5.44
N ALA A 187 -16.68 -21.41 -4.91
CA ALA A 187 -15.72 -20.67 -4.07
C ALA A 187 -15.65 -21.13 -2.59
N ALA A 188 -16.61 -21.92 -2.12
CA ALA A 188 -16.68 -22.34 -0.71
C ALA A 188 -15.69 -23.48 -0.36
N GLN A 189 -15.11 -24.18 -1.34
CA GLN A 189 -14.32 -25.38 -1.08
C GLN A 189 -12.86 -25.12 -0.68
N GLN A 190 -12.32 -23.91 -0.85
CA GLN A 190 -10.90 -23.63 -0.58
C GLN A 190 -10.61 -23.11 0.84
N ALA A 191 -11.63 -22.78 1.64
CA ALA A 191 -11.44 -22.21 2.97
C ALA A 191 -11.38 -23.24 4.12
N HIS A 192 -11.56 -24.54 3.85
CA HIS A 192 -11.70 -25.57 4.90
C HIS A 192 -10.73 -26.75 4.83
N THR A 193 -9.75 -26.75 3.93
CA THR A 193 -8.84 -27.92 3.78
C THR A 193 -7.47 -27.75 4.44
N THR A 194 -7.17 -26.62 5.08
CA THR A 194 -5.87 -26.45 5.75
C THR A 194 -6.02 -25.94 7.19
N ARG A 195 -5.77 -26.83 8.16
CA ARG A 195 -5.40 -26.55 9.57
C ARG A 195 -6.46 -26.38 10.67
N SER A 196 -7.74 -26.69 10.50
CA SER A 196 -8.68 -26.66 11.65
C SER A 196 -8.77 -27.97 12.45
N SER A 197 -8.16 -29.08 11.98
CA SER A 197 -8.32 -30.43 12.57
C SER A 197 -7.07 -31.05 13.22
N GLN A 198 -5.98 -30.29 13.43
CA GLN A 198 -4.76 -30.86 14.02
C GLN A 198 -4.88 -31.01 15.55
N ARG A 199 -4.43 -32.14 16.09
CA ARG A 199 -4.30 -32.38 17.53
C ARG A 199 -3.11 -31.59 18.09
N CYS A 200 -3.17 -31.27 19.37
CA CYS A 200 -2.09 -30.59 20.09
C CYS A 200 -0.75 -31.36 19.97
N LEU A 201 0.35 -30.62 19.84
CA LEU A 201 1.71 -31.18 19.78
C LEU A 201 2.34 -31.52 21.12
N ALA A 202 1.74 -31.13 22.24
CA ALA A 202 2.34 -31.36 23.56
C ALA A 202 2.30 -32.84 23.95
N PHE A 203 3.34 -33.28 24.65
CA PHE A 203 3.39 -34.58 25.31
C PHE A 203 3.24 -34.37 26.81
N VAL A 204 2.39 -35.18 27.43
CA VAL A 204 2.20 -35.25 28.89
C VAL A 204 2.44 -36.69 29.26
N ASP A 205 3.38 -36.96 30.17
CA ASP A 205 3.76 -38.31 30.61
C ASP A 205 4.02 -39.27 29.44
N ASP A 206 4.81 -38.81 28.46
CA ASP A 206 5.15 -39.51 27.21
C ASP A 206 3.98 -39.87 26.27
N VAL A 207 2.77 -39.36 26.54
CA VAL A 207 1.60 -39.51 25.67
C VAL A 207 1.24 -38.19 24.99
N ARG A 208 0.95 -38.25 23.68
CA ARG A 208 0.57 -37.07 22.92
C ARG A 208 -0.80 -36.57 23.35
N CYS A 209 -0.91 -35.26 23.61
CA CYS A 209 -2.14 -34.60 23.98
C CYS A 209 -3.24 -34.83 22.92
N SER A 210 -4.39 -35.32 23.35
CA SER A 210 -5.55 -35.61 22.50
C SER A 210 -6.36 -34.35 22.13
N ASN A 211 -6.13 -33.24 22.83
CA ASN A 211 -6.92 -32.01 22.68
C ASN A 211 -6.71 -31.37 21.31
N GLN A 212 -7.75 -30.69 20.82
CA GLN A 212 -7.71 -29.93 19.57
C GLN A 212 -6.69 -28.77 19.68
N SER A 213 -5.84 -28.58 18.66
CA SER A 213 -5.00 -27.39 18.58
C SER A 213 -5.85 -26.17 18.25
N LEU A 214 -5.57 -25.03 18.88
CA LEU A 214 -6.24 -23.78 18.55
C LEU A 214 -5.82 -23.28 17.16
N PRO A 215 -6.70 -22.58 16.42
CA PRO A 215 -6.33 -21.94 15.17
C PRO A 215 -5.06 -21.09 15.32
N MET A 216 -4.15 -21.17 14.34
CA MET A 216 -2.86 -20.48 14.32
C MET A 216 -1.80 -20.95 15.33
N THR A 217 -2.11 -21.90 16.20
CA THR A 217 -1.13 -22.44 17.17
C THR A 217 -1.16 -23.95 17.21
N ARG A 218 -0.01 -24.58 17.50
CA ARG A 218 0.11 -26.03 17.52
C ARG A 218 -0.23 -26.67 18.88
N HIS A 219 -0.73 -25.87 19.83
CA HIS A 219 -1.02 -26.27 21.21
C HIS A 219 -2.49 -26.00 21.58
N CYS A 220 -3.03 -26.78 22.51
CA CYS A 220 -4.36 -26.56 23.10
C CYS A 220 -4.32 -25.43 24.15
N LEU A 221 -5.49 -24.97 24.60
CA LEU A 221 -5.59 -23.91 25.62
C LEU A 221 -4.82 -24.26 26.89
N THR A 222 -5.04 -25.46 27.42
CA THR A 222 -4.43 -25.92 28.67
C THR A 222 -2.90 -25.87 28.64
N GLN A 223 -2.29 -26.22 27.50
CA GLN A 223 -0.83 -26.18 27.39
C GLN A 223 -0.29 -24.77 27.18
N LYS A 224 -1.01 -23.88 26.48
CA LYS A 224 -0.57 -22.48 26.35
C LYS A 224 -0.45 -21.81 27.70
N ASP A 225 -1.41 -22.06 28.58
CA ASP A 225 -1.44 -21.47 29.92
C ASP A 225 -0.31 -22.06 30.79
N ALA A 226 -0.06 -23.37 30.70
CA ALA A 226 1.05 -24.03 31.40
C ALA A 226 2.43 -23.52 30.95
N THR A 227 2.65 -23.28 29.65
CA THR A 227 3.91 -22.68 29.16
C THR A 227 4.09 -21.25 29.67
N ALA A 228 3.02 -20.43 29.69
CA ALA A 228 3.11 -19.07 30.22
C ALA A 228 3.43 -19.04 31.72
N ILE A 229 2.90 -20.00 32.49
CA ILE A 229 3.20 -20.15 33.93
C ILE A 229 4.62 -20.67 34.14
N GLY A 230 5.09 -21.62 33.32
CA GLY A 230 6.47 -22.12 33.36
C GLY A 230 7.51 -21.05 33.01
N ASP A 231 7.24 -20.21 32.01
CA ASP A 231 8.08 -19.07 31.63
C ASP A 231 8.14 -18.03 32.76
N LEU A 232 7.03 -17.80 33.47
CA LEU A 232 7.00 -16.92 34.65
C LEU A 232 7.77 -17.48 35.84
N LEU A 233 7.69 -18.79 36.09
CA LEU A 233 8.43 -19.45 37.17
C LEU A 233 9.94 -19.49 36.92
N THR A 234 10.36 -19.70 35.67
CA THR A 234 11.78 -19.64 35.28
C THR A 234 12.34 -18.22 35.34
N LEU A 235 11.53 -17.21 35.01
CA LEU A 235 11.91 -15.80 35.24
C LEU A 235 12.03 -15.49 36.73
N TYR A 236 11.14 -16.03 37.58
CA TYR A 236 11.21 -15.83 39.03
C TYR A 236 12.41 -16.53 39.67
N SER A 237 12.74 -17.75 39.24
CA SER A 237 13.93 -18.46 39.73
C SER A 237 15.22 -17.78 39.29
N GLY A 238 15.30 -17.30 38.05
CA GLY A 238 16.46 -16.55 37.55
C GLY A 238 16.64 -15.16 38.19
N LEU A 239 15.56 -14.56 38.71
CA LEU A 239 15.65 -13.33 39.50
C LEU A 239 16.09 -13.60 40.94
N MET A 240 15.68 -14.72 41.54
CA MET A 240 16.13 -15.14 42.88
C MET A 240 17.61 -15.54 42.91
N GLU A 241 18.11 -16.22 41.87
CA GLU A 241 19.55 -16.55 41.77
C GLU A 241 20.43 -15.31 41.62
N ARG A 242 19.94 -14.26 40.94
CA ARG A 242 20.66 -12.98 40.79
C ARG A 242 20.59 -12.06 42.02
N ALA A 243 19.76 -12.38 43.01
CA ALA A 243 19.62 -11.59 44.24
C ALA A 243 20.47 -12.14 45.40
N LEU A 244 21.18 -13.26 45.19
CA LEU A 244 22.03 -13.94 46.17
C LEU A 244 23.53 -13.89 45.83
N ASP A 245 23.90 -13.21 44.74
CA ASP A 245 25.27 -12.81 44.38
C ASP A 245 25.43 -11.28 44.54
#